data_AF-A0A924IG64-F1
#
_entry.id   AF-A0A924IG64-F1
#
_cell.length_a   1.000
_cell.length_b   1.000
_cell.length_c   1.000
_cell.angle_alpha   90.00
_cell.angle_beta   90.00
_cell.angle_gamma   90.00
#
_symmetry.space_group_name_H-M   'P 1'
#
loop_
_entity.id
_entity.type
_entity.pdbx_description
1 polymer ?
#
loop_
_entity_poly.entity_id
_entity_poly.type
_entity_poly.pdbx_seq_one_letter_code
_entity_poly.pdbx_strand_id
1 'polypeptide(L)'
;MHGLDLLSWILWMPIIGVVGVLCIPKENTTAMKWWALINTVITFALTIVLYCKFDQSIPGMQEALSVKIPWIPQFHINYALGVDG
;
A
#
# COMPACT_ATOMS: atom_id res chain seq x y z
N MET A 1 14.05 -12.21 -6.31
CA MET A 1 12.62 -12.41 -6.65
C MET A 1 11.86 -11.37 -5.84
N HIS A 2 11.37 -10.30 -6.48
CA HIS A 2 10.65 -9.21 -5.80
C HIS A 2 9.26 -9.72 -5.40
N GLY A 3 9.20 -10.45 -4.29
CA GLY A 3 7.96 -10.97 -3.74
C GLY A 3 7.13 -9.80 -3.23
N LEU A 4 6.09 -9.43 -3.98
CA LEU A 4 5.01 -8.50 -3.62
C LEU A 4 5.43 -7.42 -2.62
N ASP A 5 5.85 -6.26 -3.14
CA ASP A 5 6.18 -5.07 -2.36
C ASP A 5 4.98 -4.64 -1.49
N LEU A 6 4.92 -5.15 -0.25
CA LEU A 6 3.80 -4.98 0.68
C LEU A 6 3.45 -3.50 0.87
N LEU A 7 4.48 -2.68 0.98
CA LEU A 7 4.39 -1.23 1.09
C LEU A 7 3.74 -0.57 -0.14
N SER A 8 4.11 -1.00 -1.34
CA SER A 8 3.46 -0.52 -2.56
C SER A 8 1.98 -0.91 -2.59
N TRP A 9 1.63 -2.14 -2.21
CA TRP A 9 0.24 -2.56 -2.12
C TRP A 9 -0.56 -1.70 -1.14
N ILE A 10 -0.04 -1.48 0.07
CA ILE A 10 -0.70 -0.62 1.07
C ILE A 10 -0.91 0.80 0.52
N LEU A 11 0.10 1.37 -0.16
CA LEU A 11 0.01 2.70 -0.76
C LEU A 11 -1.04 2.78 -1.87
N TRP A 12 -1.12 1.77 -2.74
CA TRP A 12 -1.97 1.80 -3.94
C TRP A 12 -3.40 1.31 -3.69
N MET A 13 -3.68 0.57 -2.61
CA MET A 13 -5.03 0.08 -2.29
C MET A 13 -6.09 1.19 -2.18
N PRO A 14 -5.84 2.34 -1.54
CA PRO A 14 -6.81 3.45 -1.54
C PRO A 14 -7.18 3.94 -2.95
N ILE A 15 -6.20 3.98 -3.87
CA ILE A 15 -6.41 4.40 -5.25
C ILE A 15 -7.26 3.37 -6.00
N ILE A 16 -7.00 2.07 -5.80
CA ILE A 16 -7.86 0.99 -6.32
C ILE A 16 -9.28 1.12 -5.79
N GLY A 17 -9.43 1.47 -4.51
CA GLY A 17 -10.72 1.79 -3.89
C GLY A 17 -11.46 2.90 -4.64
N VAL A 18 -10.80 4.03 -4.89
CA VAL A 18 -11.37 5.16 -5.64
C VAL A 18 -11.78 4.75 -7.05
N VAL A 19 -10.90 4.08 -7.80
CA VAL A 19 -11.21 3.61 -9.15
C VAL A 19 -12.42 2.66 -9.14
N GLY A 20 -12.52 1.76 -8.17
CA GLY A 20 -13.66 0.88 -8.04
C GLY A 20 -14.97 1.62 -7.74
N VAL A 21 -14.95 2.69 -6.93
CA VAL A 21 -16.15 3.53 -6.72
C VAL A 21 -16.57 4.24 -8.01
N LEU A 22 -15.62 4.73 -8.81
CA LEU A 22 -15.92 5.41 -10.08
C LEU A 22 -16.61 4.49 -11.10
N CYS A 23 -16.37 3.18 -11.03
CA CYS A 23 -17.03 2.20 -11.89
C CYS A 23 -18.46 1.85 -11.44
N ILE A 24 -18.91 2.28 -10.26
CA ILE A 24 -20.24 1.98 -9.72
C ILE A 24 -21.21 3.10 -10.13
N PRO A 25 -22.41 2.78 -10.67
CA PRO A 25 -23.44 3.78 -10.97
C PRO A 25 -23.81 4.60 -9.74
N LYS A 26 -23.97 5.92 -9.91
CA LYS A 26 -24.18 6.90 -8.82
C LYS A 26 -25.39 6.59 -7.94
N GLU A 27 -26.40 5.95 -8.51
CA GLU A 27 -27.65 5.58 -7.85
C GLU A 27 -27.44 4.45 -6.84
N ASN A 28 -26.43 3.59 -7.06
CA ASN A 28 -26.16 2.44 -6.21
C ASN A 28 -25.20 2.77 -5.05
N THR A 29 -25.67 3.67 -4.17
CA THR A 29 -24.92 4.10 -2.99
C THR A 29 -24.58 2.94 -2.03
N THR A 30 -25.40 1.90 -1.98
CA THR A 30 -25.16 0.71 -1.17
C THR A 30 -23.94 -0.06 -1.65
N ALA A 31 -23.82 -0.31 -2.97
CA ALA A 31 -22.66 -0.99 -3.54
C ALA A 31 -21.37 -0.19 -3.31
N MET A 32 -21.41 1.14 -3.43
CA MET A 32 -20.25 2.00 -3.16
C MET A 32 -19.75 1.86 -1.71
N LYS A 33 -20.68 1.87 -0.74
CA LYS A 33 -20.34 1.72 0.68
C LYS A 33 -19.70 0.36 0.97
N TRP A 34 -20.26 -0.71 0.42
CA TRP A 34 -19.70 -2.05 0.59
C TRP A 34 -18.31 -2.19 -0.05
N TRP A 35 -18.13 -1.64 -1.25
CA TRP A 35 -16.84 -1.62 -1.91
C TRP A 35 -15.79 -0.83 -1.10
N ALA A 36 -16.13 0.36 -0.65
CA ALA A 36 -15.24 1.18 0.19
C ALA A 36 -14.87 0.46 1.49
N LEU A 37 -15.83 -0.23 2.12
CA LEU A 37 -15.60 -1.03 3.32
C LEU A 37 -14.64 -2.18 3.05
N ILE A 38 -14.87 -2.98 2.00
CA ILE A 38 -14.00 -4.09 1.63
C ILE A 38 -12.58 -3.60 1.36
N ASN A 39 -12.44 -2.53 0.57
CA ASN A 39 -11.12 -1.95 0.26
C ASN A 39 -10.38 -1.48 1.53
N THR A 40 -11.11 -0.86 2.46
CA THR A 40 -10.56 -0.40 3.75
C THR A 40 -10.14 -1.57 4.62
N VAL A 41 -10.97 -2.63 4.71
CA VAL A 41 -10.65 -3.83 5.48
C VAL A 41 -9.41 -4.53 4.93
N ILE A 42 -9.27 -4.65 3.61
CA ILE A 42 -8.07 -5.25 3.01
C ILE A 42 -6.85 -4.38 3.27
N THR A 43 -6.95 -3.05 3.11
CA THR A 43 -5.84 -2.13 3.41
C THR A 43 -5.40 -2.27 4.87
N PHE A 44 -6.36 -2.32 5.81
CA PHE A 44 -6.09 -2.51 7.22
C PHE A 44 -5.43 -3.86 7.52
N ALA A 45 -5.90 -4.94 6.90
CA ALA A 45 -5.30 -6.27 7.05
C ALA A 45 -3.83 -6.29 6.55
N LEU A 46 -3.54 -5.64 5.42
CA LEU A 46 -2.16 -5.50 4.93
C LEU A 46 -1.29 -4.71 5.90
N THR A 47 -1.82 -3.65 6.50
CA THR A 47 -1.11 -2.87 7.54
C THR A 47 -0.86 -3.69 8.81
N ILE A 48 -1.77 -4.57 9.22
CA ILE A 48 -1.52 -5.51 10.33
C ILE A 48 -0.37 -6.46 9.98
N VAL A 49 -0.36 -7.02 8.75
CA VAL A 49 0.74 -7.89 8.30
C VAL A 49 2.07 -7.14 8.32
N LEU A 50 2.08 -5.86 7.91
CA LEU A 50 3.26 -5.00 7.99
C LEU A 50 3.73 -4.85 9.45
N TYR A 51 2.81 -4.50 10.35
CA TYR A 51 3.11 -4.32 11.77
C TYR A 51 3.68 -5.60 12.41
N CYS A 52 3.07 -6.76 12.14
CA CYS A 52 3.56 -8.05 12.66
C CYS A 52 4.95 -8.45 12.14
N LYS A 53 5.36 -7.92 10.99
CA LYS A 53 6.69 -8.16 10.40
C LYS A 53 7.74 -7.13 10.83
N PHE A 54 7.33 -6.03 11.43
CA PHE A 54 8.23 -4.95 11.81
C PHE A 54 9.03 -5.32 13.07
N ASP A 55 10.36 -5.26 12.97
CA ASP A 55 11.26 -5.57 14.09
C ASP A 55 11.69 -4.31 14.85
N GLN A 56 11.10 -4.04 16.01
CA GLN A 56 11.43 -2.85 16.80
C GLN A 56 12.87 -2.79 17.33
N SER A 57 13.65 -3.88 17.23
CA SER A 57 15.05 -3.90 17.65
C SER A 57 16.01 -3.30 16.61
N ILE A 58 15.57 -3.15 15.36
CA ILE A 58 16.36 -2.60 14.27
C ILE A 58 16.07 -1.09 14.17
N PRO A 59 17.05 -0.22 14.46
CA PRO A 59 16.85 1.21 14.35
C PRO A 59 16.83 1.67 12.89
N GLY A 60 15.96 2.63 12.59
CA GLY A 60 15.83 3.23 11.27
C GLY A 60 15.03 2.38 10.28
N MET A 61 15.04 2.82 9.03
CA MET A 61 14.22 2.21 7.98
C MET A 61 14.68 0.78 7.65
N GLN A 62 13.77 -0.18 7.79
CA GLN A 62 14.09 -1.59 7.55
C GLN A 62 14.14 -1.87 6.06
N GLU A 63 15.32 -2.21 5.54
CA GLU A 63 15.52 -2.56 4.12
C GLU A 63 14.58 -3.70 3.68
N ALA A 64 14.31 -4.66 4.58
CA ALA A 64 13.37 -5.78 4.35
C ALA A 64 11.89 -5.35 4.21
N LEU A 65 11.54 -4.17 4.71
CA LEU A 65 10.22 -3.53 4.59
C LEU A 65 10.34 -2.21 3.82
N SER A 66 11.20 -2.18 2.82
CA SER A 66 11.38 -1.03 1.94
C SER A 66 11.23 -1.42 0.47
N VAL A 67 10.83 -0.45 -0.33
CA VAL A 67 10.73 -0.54 -1.78
C VAL A 67 11.72 0.46 -2.35
N LYS A 68 12.63 0.00 -3.19
CA LYS A 68 13.59 0.88 -3.86
C LYS A 68 13.69 0.50 -5.32
N ILE A 69 13.03 1.28 -6.16
CA ILE A 69 12.97 1.06 -7.60
C ILE A 69 13.54 2.29 -8.31
N PRO A 70 14.48 2.16 -9.25
CA PRO A 70 14.95 3.30 -10.04
C PRO A 70 13.79 3.95 -10.80
N TRP A 71 13.57 5.25 -10.60
CA TRP A 71 12.52 5.98 -11.31
C TRP A 71 13.11 6.83 -12.44
N ILE A 72 14.14 7.62 -12.15
CA ILE A 72 14.88 8.39 -13.16
C ILE A 72 16.39 8.13 -12.97
N PRO A 73 16.93 7.06 -13.57
CA PRO A 73 18.28 6.57 -13.28
C PRO A 73 19.40 7.57 -13.55
N GLN A 74 19.26 8.37 -14.62
CA GLN A 74 20.23 9.41 -15.01
C GLN A 74 20.49 10.45 -13.91
N PHE A 75 19.51 10.68 -13.02
CA PHE A 75 19.62 11.60 -11.89
C PHE A 75 19.78 10.86 -10.55
N HIS A 76 19.98 9.54 -10.57
CA HIS A 76 19.98 8.69 -9.37
C HIS A 76 18.70 8.81 -8.52
N ILE A 77 17.56 9.13 -9.15
CA ILE A 77 16.26 9.26 -8.48
C ILE A 77 15.62 7.88 -8.41
N ASN A 78 15.25 7.48 -7.19
CA ASN A 78 14.59 6.22 -6.89
C ASN A 78 13.20 6.48 -6.30
N TYR A 79 12.23 5.68 -6.69
CA TYR A 79 11.02 5.46 -5.92
C TYR A 79 11.42 4.64 -4.67
N ALA A 80 11.68 5.37 -3.59
CA ALA A 80 12.04 4.82 -2.30
C ALA A 80 10.84 4.95 -1.35
N LEU A 81 10.25 3.82 -0.97
CA LEU A 81 9.23 3.73 0.06
C LEU A 81 9.79 2.94 1.23
N GLY A 82 9.59 3.41 2.45
CA GLY A 82 9.91 2.63 3.63
C GLY A 82 9.14 3.15 4.83
N VAL A 83 9.18 2.39 5.91
CA VAL A 83 8.48 2.67 7.15
C VAL A 83 9.49 2.60 8.30
N ASP A 84 9.32 3.50 9.27
CA ASP A 84 10.08 3.55 10.52
C ASP A 84 9.11 3.68 11.70
N GLY A 85 9.55 3.27 12.89
CA GLY A 85 8.76 3.13 14.12
C GLY A 85 8.76 4.35 15.03
#